data_AF-A0A0B1Z9G9-F1
#
_entry.id   AF-A0A0B1Z9G9-F1
#
_cell.length_a   1.000
_cell.length_b   1.000
_cell.length_c   1.000
_cell.angle_alpha   90.00
_cell.angle_beta   90.00
_cell.angle_gamma   90.00
#
_symmetry.space_group_name_H-M   'P 1'
#
loop_
_entity.id
_entity.type
_entity.pdbx_description
1 polymer ?
#
loop_
_entity_poly.entity_id
_entity_poly.type
_entity_poly.pdbx_seq_one_letter_code
_entity_poly.pdbx_strand_id
1 'polypeptide(L)'
;MMKGPPLDNKIISDQIHIAEDMLRVARDELEDERVQMESALAGEKRAKAFIEFLERADERRSALYPFSSVRDNYLSAGFGGVQANELERHRDYLNQMISYARRKENEVRRLEEMVALLEKDISQLQTVEGYGFGGILHFFAVKNLGWGQTALCNLGHHGDLPPRLNPPS
;
A
#
# COMPACT_ATOMS: atom_id res chain seq x y z
N MET A 1 -40.65 19.40 -9.08
CA MET A 1 -40.26 17.97 -9.05
C MET A 1 -38.81 17.89 -9.52
N MET A 2 -37.84 17.93 -8.62
CA MET A 2 -36.46 17.59 -8.98
C MET A 2 -36.34 16.06 -8.90
N LYS A 3 -36.36 15.40 -10.06
CA LYS A 3 -35.84 14.04 -10.17
C LYS A 3 -34.33 14.17 -10.11
N GLY A 4 -33.74 13.90 -8.95
CA GLY A 4 -32.31 13.60 -8.91
C GLY A 4 -32.03 12.45 -9.90
N PRO A 5 -30.87 12.42 -10.56
CA PRO A 5 -30.52 11.30 -11.42
C PRO A 5 -30.64 9.99 -10.60
N PRO A 6 -31.22 8.92 -11.17
CA PRO A 6 -31.32 7.65 -10.47
C PRO A 6 -29.90 7.12 -10.25
N LEU A 7 -29.44 7.16 -9.01
CA LEU A 7 -28.16 6.60 -8.59
C LEU A 7 -28.42 5.13 -8.25
N ASP A 8 -27.83 4.22 -9.02
CA ASP A 8 -27.92 2.79 -8.74
C ASP A 8 -26.91 2.45 -7.64
N ASN A 9 -27.39 2.52 -6.39
CA ASN A 9 -26.56 2.25 -5.21
C ASN A 9 -25.92 0.86 -5.25
N LYS A 10 -26.54 -0.12 -5.94
CA LYS A 10 -25.95 -1.46 -6.06
C LYS A 10 -24.71 -1.42 -6.97
N ILE A 11 -24.80 -0.71 -8.09
CA ILE A 11 -23.65 -0.55 -9.00
C ILE A 11 -22.50 0.16 -8.28
N ILE A 12 -22.76 1.22 -7.50
CA ILE A 12 -21.71 1.93 -6.76
C ILE A 12 -21.07 1.04 -5.68
N SER A 13 -21.87 0.32 -4.89
CA SER A 13 -21.35 -0.65 -3.91
C SER A 13 -20.50 -1.75 -4.59
N ASP A 14 -20.97 -2.30 -5.71
CA ASP A 14 -20.21 -3.32 -6.46
C ASP A 14 -18.87 -2.76 -6.97
N GLN A 15 -18.84 -1.51 -7.46
CA GLN A 15 -17.61 -0.83 -7.89
C GLN A 15 -16.65 -0.56 -6.73
N ILE A 16 -17.17 -0.16 -5.55
CA ILE A 16 -16.35 0.01 -4.34
C ILE A 16 -15.68 -1.30 -3.97
N HIS A 17 -16.41 -2.42 -3.94
CA HIS A 17 -15.83 -3.72 -3.62
C HIS A 17 -14.77 -4.17 -4.61
N ILE A 18 -14.98 -3.96 -5.91
CA ILE A 18 -13.96 -4.25 -6.93
C ILE A 18 -12.71 -3.41 -6.69
N ALA A 19 -12.88 -2.10 -6.44
CA ALA A 19 -11.74 -1.20 -6.19
C ALA A 19 -11.00 -1.57 -4.88
N GLU A 20 -11.71 -1.98 -3.83
CA GLU A 20 -11.13 -2.46 -2.57
C GLU A 20 -10.32 -3.75 -2.76
N ASP A 21 -10.83 -4.70 -3.54
CA ASP A 21 -10.11 -5.93 -3.88
C ASP A 21 -8.85 -5.62 -4.71
N MET A 22 -8.95 -4.72 -5.69
CA MET A 22 -7.80 -4.24 -6.45
C MET A 22 -6.77 -3.54 -5.57
N LEU A 23 -7.23 -2.73 -4.61
CA LEU A 23 -6.36 -2.04 -3.65
C LEU A 23 -5.61 -3.03 -2.77
N ARG A 24 -6.28 -4.09 -2.30
CA ARG A 24 -5.62 -5.16 -1.53
C ARG A 24 -4.49 -5.80 -2.33
N VAL A 25 -4.78 -6.24 -3.55
CA VAL A 25 -3.78 -6.85 -4.43
C VAL A 25 -2.62 -5.88 -4.71
N ALA A 26 -2.92 -4.62 -5.02
CA ALA A 26 -1.91 -3.60 -5.27
C ALA A 26 -0.98 -3.35 -4.07
N ARG A 27 -1.51 -3.42 -2.84
CA ARG A 27 -0.74 -3.27 -1.60
C ARG A 27 0.15 -4.49 -1.35
N ASP A 28 -0.36 -5.69 -1.58
CA ASP A 28 0.41 -6.92 -1.45
C ASP A 28 1.58 -6.93 -2.47
N GLU A 29 1.31 -6.58 -3.73
CA GLU A 29 2.33 -6.42 -4.77
C GLU A 29 3.37 -5.33 -4.41
N LEU A 30 2.92 -4.20 -3.84
CA LEU A 30 3.81 -3.11 -3.43
C LEU A 30 4.77 -3.55 -2.32
N GLU A 31 4.30 -4.34 -1.35
CA GLU A 31 5.15 -4.85 -0.27
C GLU A 31 6.23 -5.79 -0.82
N ASP A 32 5.83 -6.73 -1.68
CA ASP A 32 6.77 -7.66 -2.33
C ASP A 32 7.81 -6.92 -3.19
N GLU A 33 7.37 -5.92 -3.97
CA GLU A 33 8.28 -5.12 -4.80
C GLU A 33 9.22 -4.24 -3.98
N ARG A 34 8.80 -3.74 -2.81
CA ARG A 34 9.69 -3.01 -1.89
C ARG A 34 10.83 -3.89 -1.40
N VAL A 35 10.55 -5.14 -1.02
CA VAL A 35 11.58 -6.12 -0.63
C VAL A 35 12.55 -6.37 -1.79
N GLN A 36 12.04 -6.52 -3.01
CA GLN A 36 12.89 -6.69 -4.20
C GLN A 36 13.74 -5.46 -4.50
N MET A 37 13.20 -4.26 -4.33
CA MET A 37 13.91 -3.00 -4.49
C MET A 37 15.05 -2.87 -3.47
N GLU A 38 14.80 -3.17 -2.20
CA GLU A 38 15.85 -3.15 -1.17
C GLU A 38 16.98 -4.11 -1.49
N SER A 39 16.64 -5.33 -1.92
CA SER A 39 17.61 -6.33 -2.38
C SER A 39 18.41 -5.85 -3.59
N ALA A 40 17.76 -5.19 -4.56
CA ALA A 40 18.41 -4.61 -5.74
C ALA A 40 19.41 -3.50 -5.37
N LEU A 41 19.00 -2.57 -4.48
CA LEU A 41 19.85 -1.50 -3.97
C LEU A 41 21.03 -2.04 -3.15
N ALA A 42 20.83 -3.08 -2.36
CA ALA A 42 21.91 -3.79 -1.67
C ALA A 42 22.86 -4.47 -2.66
N GLY A 43 22.33 -5.03 -3.74
CA GLY A 43 23.12 -5.57 -4.86
C GLY A 43 24.00 -4.52 -5.54
N GLU A 44 23.44 -3.35 -5.84
CA GLU A 44 24.18 -2.21 -6.40
C GLU A 44 25.31 -1.77 -5.46
N LYS A 45 25.02 -1.58 -4.16
CA LYS A 45 26.02 -1.20 -3.15
C LYS A 45 27.17 -2.19 -3.08
N ARG A 46 26.87 -3.50 -3.09
CA ARG A 46 27.89 -4.57 -3.12
C ARG A 46 28.74 -4.51 -4.38
N ALA A 47 28.13 -4.34 -5.56
CA ALA A 47 28.86 -4.24 -6.82
C ALA A 47 29.78 -3.01 -6.85
N LYS A 48 29.31 -1.85 -6.37
CA LYS A 48 30.12 -0.62 -6.25
C LYS A 48 31.31 -0.82 -5.32
N ALA A 49 31.08 -1.34 -4.12
CA ALA A 49 32.15 -1.59 -3.15
C ALA A 49 33.18 -2.59 -3.69
N PHE A 50 32.73 -3.60 -4.44
CA PHE A 50 33.62 -4.57 -5.04
C PHE A 50 34.51 -3.96 -6.13
N ILE A 51 33.96 -3.13 -7.03
CA ILE A 51 34.77 -2.43 -8.03
C ILE A 51 35.76 -1.47 -7.38
N GLU A 52 35.32 -0.67 -6.40
CA GLU A 52 36.22 0.23 -5.67
C GLU A 52 37.37 -0.55 -5.01
N PHE A 53 37.05 -1.73 -4.46
CA PHE A 53 38.08 -2.63 -3.97
C PHE A 53 39.02 -3.07 -5.09
N LEU A 54 38.53 -3.55 -6.23
CA LEU A 54 39.37 -3.97 -7.36
C LEU A 54 40.27 -2.83 -7.90
N GLU A 55 39.73 -1.63 -8.06
CA GLU A 55 40.46 -0.46 -8.57
C GLU A 55 41.60 -0.02 -7.65
N ARG A 56 41.46 -0.22 -6.33
CA ARG A 56 42.52 0.07 -5.35
C ARG A 56 43.57 -1.04 -5.20
N ALA A 57 43.64 -2.00 -6.12
CA ALA A 57 44.63 -3.09 -6.04
C ALA A 57 46.08 -2.57 -6.06
N ASP A 58 46.38 -1.60 -6.91
CA ASP A 58 47.73 -1.02 -7.02
C ASP A 58 48.11 -0.19 -5.79
N GLU A 59 47.16 0.54 -5.22
CA GLU A 59 47.34 1.26 -3.95
C GLU A 59 47.68 0.29 -2.81
N ARG A 60 46.93 -0.81 -2.69
CA ARG A 60 47.20 -1.86 -1.69
C ARG A 60 48.56 -2.50 -1.90
N ARG A 61 48.91 -2.82 -3.14
CA ARG A 61 50.23 -3.38 -3.49
C ARG A 61 51.37 -2.44 -3.09
N SER A 62 51.20 -1.14 -3.34
CA SER A 62 52.17 -0.11 -2.98
C SER A 62 52.31 0.04 -1.45
N ALA A 63 51.19 0.01 -0.72
CA ALA A 63 51.20 0.06 0.74
C ALA A 63 51.93 -1.14 1.38
N LEU A 64 51.88 -2.31 0.74
CA LEU A 64 52.56 -3.53 1.21
C LEU A 64 54.05 -3.58 0.82
N TYR A 65 54.55 -2.64 0.01
CA TYR A 65 55.92 -2.65 -0.48
C TYR A 65 57.00 -2.79 0.61
N PRO A 66 56.89 -2.15 1.80
CA PRO A 66 57.88 -2.31 2.87
C PRO A 66 57.91 -3.71 3.52
N PHE A 67 56.89 -4.54 3.32
CA PHE A 67 56.71 -5.84 3.98
C PHE A 67 56.84 -6.99 2.97
N SER A 68 58.05 -7.22 2.45
CA SER A 68 58.28 -8.14 1.31
C SER A 68 57.67 -9.54 1.47
N SER A 69 57.84 -10.20 2.61
CA SER A 69 57.28 -11.55 2.85
C SER A 69 55.75 -11.58 2.88
N VAL A 70 55.12 -10.57 3.49
CA VAL A 70 53.66 -10.44 3.55
C VAL A 70 53.09 -10.11 2.18
N ARG A 71 53.76 -9.18 1.47
CA ARG A 71 53.42 -8.81 0.10
C ARG A 71 53.46 -10.04 -0.81
N ASP A 72 54.54 -10.81 -0.79
CA ASP A 72 54.70 -11.95 -1.70
C ASP A 72 53.66 -13.05 -1.44
N ASN A 73 53.29 -13.27 -0.16
CA ASN A 73 52.16 -14.12 0.22
C ASN A 73 50.81 -13.56 -0.27
N TYR A 74 50.58 -12.25 -0.16
CA TYR A 74 49.36 -11.58 -0.62
C TYR A 74 49.21 -11.63 -2.15
N LEU A 75 50.30 -11.40 -2.89
CA LEU A 75 50.32 -11.45 -4.35
C LEU A 75 50.12 -12.89 -4.86
N SER A 76 50.78 -13.87 -4.24
CA SER A 76 50.62 -15.29 -4.62
C SER A 76 49.23 -15.86 -4.32
N ALA A 77 48.50 -15.26 -3.37
CA ALA A 77 47.08 -15.55 -3.13
C ALA A 77 46.14 -14.93 -4.20
N GLY A 78 46.66 -14.24 -5.20
CA GLY A 78 45.89 -13.70 -6.33
C GLY A 78 45.46 -12.25 -6.19
N PHE A 79 45.84 -11.56 -5.11
CA PHE A 79 45.45 -10.16 -4.88
C PHE A 79 46.41 -9.14 -5.52
N GLY A 80 47.28 -9.58 -6.44
CA GLY A 80 48.37 -8.77 -6.97
C GLY A 80 48.07 -7.85 -8.14
N GLY A 81 46.82 -7.84 -8.59
CA GLY A 81 46.33 -7.01 -9.68
C GLY A 81 45.13 -7.65 -10.34
N VAL A 82 44.22 -6.81 -10.84
CA VAL A 82 43.03 -7.25 -11.58
C VAL A 82 43.33 -7.02 -13.05
N GLN A 83 43.04 -8.00 -13.91
CA GLN A 83 43.24 -7.81 -15.35
C GLN A 83 42.23 -6.77 -15.87
N ALA A 84 42.65 -5.92 -16.81
CA ALA A 84 41.79 -4.85 -17.34
C ALA A 84 40.46 -5.38 -17.94
N ASN A 85 40.51 -6.56 -18.57
CA ASN A 85 39.32 -7.24 -19.11
C ASN A 85 38.36 -7.73 -18.00
N GLU A 86 38.87 -8.13 -16.85
CA GLU A 86 38.09 -8.58 -15.70
C GLU A 86 37.46 -7.39 -14.99
N LEU A 87 38.22 -6.30 -14.84
CA LEU A 87 37.70 -5.05 -14.31
C LEU A 87 36.56 -4.50 -15.18
N GLU A 88 36.70 -4.57 -16.51
CA GLU A 88 35.65 -4.15 -17.44
C GLU A 88 34.39 -4.99 -17.30
N ARG A 89 34.51 -6.33 -17.17
CA ARG A 89 33.36 -7.21 -16.90
C ARG A 89 32.65 -6.86 -15.59
N HIS A 90 33.40 -6.48 -14.56
CA HIS A 90 32.80 -6.04 -13.31
C HIS A 90 32.09 -4.70 -13.46
N ARG A 91 32.63 -3.76 -14.24
CA ARG A 91 31.96 -2.49 -14.59
C ARG A 91 30.66 -2.72 -15.35
N ASP A 92 30.66 -3.63 -16.33
CA ASP A 92 29.44 -4.04 -17.03
C ASP A 92 28.40 -4.61 -16.07
N TYR A 93 28.82 -5.49 -15.16
CA TYR A 93 27.95 -6.02 -14.12
C TYR A 93 27.41 -4.92 -13.19
N LEU A 94 28.23 -3.95 -12.78
CA LEU A 94 27.76 -2.81 -12.00
C LEU A 94 26.70 -2.01 -12.77
N ASN A 95 26.92 -1.75 -14.06
CA ASN A 95 25.94 -1.05 -14.89
C ASN A 95 24.61 -1.81 -14.96
N GLN A 96 24.65 -3.15 -15.07
CA GLN A 96 23.46 -3.99 -14.99
C GLN A 96 22.76 -3.86 -13.63
N MET A 97 23.52 -3.88 -12.53
CA MET A 97 22.95 -3.76 -11.18
C MET A 97 22.33 -2.38 -10.93
N ILE A 98 22.96 -1.30 -11.39
CA ILE A 98 22.40 0.06 -11.34
C ILE A 98 21.10 0.11 -12.16
N SER A 99 21.10 -0.45 -13.37
CA SER A 99 19.90 -0.48 -14.23
C SER A 99 18.77 -1.26 -13.58
N TYR A 100 19.08 -2.41 -12.97
CA TYR A 100 18.11 -3.25 -12.26
C TYR A 100 17.53 -2.53 -11.04
N ALA A 101 18.37 -1.91 -10.21
CA ALA A 101 17.92 -1.14 -9.04
C ALA A 101 16.97 0.00 -9.44
N ARG A 102 17.35 0.79 -10.46
CA ARG A 102 16.50 1.86 -10.99
C ARG A 102 15.17 1.35 -11.54
N ARG A 103 15.17 0.17 -12.18
CA ARG A 103 13.94 -0.44 -12.67
C ARG A 103 13.02 -0.78 -11.50
N LYS A 104 13.55 -1.39 -10.43
CA LYS A 104 12.78 -1.70 -9.23
C LYS A 104 12.24 -0.47 -8.51
N GLU A 105 13.03 0.61 -8.40
CA GLU A 105 12.53 1.89 -7.88
C GLU A 105 11.34 2.44 -8.70
N ASN A 106 11.40 2.34 -10.03
CA ASN A 106 10.31 2.78 -10.89
C ASN A 106 9.06 1.88 -10.78
N GLU A 107 9.24 0.57 -10.61
CA GLU A 107 8.14 -0.39 -10.39
C GLU A 107 7.41 -0.08 -9.08
N VAL A 108 8.16 0.13 -7.98
CA VAL A 108 7.60 0.57 -6.69
C VAL A 108 6.85 1.89 -6.81
N ARG A 109 7.45 2.92 -7.43
CA ARG A 109 6.78 4.23 -7.61
C ARG A 109 5.45 4.10 -8.36
N ARG A 110 5.42 3.28 -9.42
CA ARG A 110 4.19 3.04 -10.19
C ARG A 110 3.10 2.38 -9.35
N LEU A 111 3.46 1.42 -8.50
CA LEU A 111 2.52 0.76 -7.60
C LEU A 111 2.01 1.73 -6.52
N GLU A 112 2.87 2.59 -5.98
CA GLU A 112 2.46 3.66 -5.04
C GLU A 112 1.46 4.63 -5.67
N GLU A 113 1.69 5.05 -6.92
CA GLU A 113 0.76 5.88 -7.70
C GLU A 113 -0.59 5.18 -7.90
N MET A 114 -0.58 3.88 -8.21
CA MET A 114 -1.80 3.08 -8.38
C MET A 114 -2.59 2.93 -7.08
N VAL A 115 -1.92 2.65 -5.96
CA VAL A 115 -2.51 2.58 -4.63
C VAL A 115 -3.17 3.91 -4.27
N ALA A 116 -2.46 5.04 -4.44
CA ALA A 116 -3.01 6.36 -4.15
C ALA A 116 -4.23 6.72 -5.01
N LEU A 117 -4.23 6.30 -6.29
CA LEU A 117 -5.36 6.49 -7.18
C LEU A 117 -6.57 5.67 -6.75
N LEU A 118 -6.39 4.40 -6.38
CA LEU A 118 -7.45 3.52 -5.90
C LEU A 118 -8.04 4.02 -4.56
N GLU A 119 -7.19 4.42 -3.62
CA GLU A 119 -7.65 5.01 -2.35
C GLU A 119 -8.50 6.26 -2.58
N LYS A 120 -8.07 7.13 -3.51
CA LYS A 120 -8.82 8.32 -3.89
C LYS A 120 -10.15 7.97 -4.53
N ASP A 121 -10.17 7.01 -5.47
CA ASP A 121 -11.39 6.59 -6.17
C ASP A 121 -12.41 5.98 -5.20
N ILE A 122 -12.00 5.06 -4.33
CA ILE A 122 -12.83 4.47 -3.27
C ILE A 122 -13.43 5.57 -2.38
N SER A 123 -12.61 6.54 -1.95
CA SER A 123 -13.09 7.65 -1.13
C SER A 123 -14.15 8.51 -1.84
N GLN A 124 -14.00 8.75 -3.14
CA GLN A 124 -15.00 9.46 -3.94
C GLN A 124 -16.28 8.63 -4.10
N LEU A 125 -16.17 7.33 -4.39
CA LEU A 125 -17.32 6.43 -4.52
C LEU A 125 -18.10 6.30 -3.20
N GLN A 126 -17.42 6.17 -2.06
CA GLN A 126 -18.03 6.19 -0.73
C GLN A 126 -18.74 7.52 -0.43
N THR A 127 -18.17 8.64 -0.89
CA THR A 127 -18.82 9.97 -0.77
C THR A 127 -20.11 10.01 -1.60
N VAL A 128 -20.08 9.50 -2.84
CA VAL A 128 -21.24 9.43 -3.73
C VAL A 128 -22.33 8.51 -3.17
N GLU A 129 -21.95 7.35 -2.65
CA GLU A 129 -22.85 6.43 -1.96
C GLU A 129 -23.53 7.13 -0.78
N GLY A 130 -22.77 7.86 0.04
CA GLY A 130 -23.29 8.68 1.13
C GLY A 130 -24.30 9.75 0.70
N TYR A 131 -24.11 10.40 -0.45
CA TYR A 131 -25.09 11.33 -1.03
C TYR A 131 -26.36 10.62 -1.54
N GLY A 132 -26.22 9.45 -2.16
CA GLY A 132 -27.35 8.61 -2.56
C GLY A 132 -28.22 8.24 -1.35
N PHE A 133 -27.61 7.80 -0.25
CA PHE A 133 -28.32 7.51 1.00
C PHE A 133 -28.82 8.76 1.73
N GLY A 134 -28.06 9.86 1.78
CA GLY A 134 -28.45 11.11 2.41
C GLY A 134 -29.63 11.79 1.71
N GLY A 135 -29.68 11.73 0.38
CA GLY A 135 -30.81 12.17 -0.43
C GLY A 135 -32.05 11.31 -0.19
N ILE A 136 -31.90 9.99 -0.17
CA ILE A 136 -33.00 9.05 0.14
C ILE A 136 -33.53 9.28 1.56
N LEU A 137 -32.65 9.43 2.55
CA LEU A 137 -33.02 9.74 3.93
C LEU A 137 -33.69 11.12 4.05
N HIS A 138 -33.27 12.13 3.29
CA HIS A 138 -34.01 13.40 3.20
C HIS A 138 -35.41 13.23 2.60
N PHE A 139 -35.57 12.37 1.58
CA PHE A 139 -36.89 12.04 1.03
C PHE A 139 -37.78 11.27 2.02
N PHE A 140 -37.20 10.39 2.85
CA PHE A 140 -37.92 9.70 3.92
C PHE A 140 -38.16 10.59 5.17
N ALA A 141 -37.26 11.54 5.45
CA ALA A 141 -37.41 12.49 6.55
C ALA A 141 -38.43 13.61 6.25
N VAL A 142 -38.71 13.91 4.97
CA VAL A 142 -39.71 14.92 4.57
C VAL A 142 -41.10 14.32 4.33
N LYS A 143 -41.31 13.01 4.57
CA LYS A 143 -42.64 12.39 4.59
C LYS A 143 -42.85 11.46 5.78
N ASN A 144 -42.85 12.05 6.98
CA ASN A 144 -43.63 11.55 8.12
C ASN A 144 -44.24 12.73 8.88
N LEU A 145 -45.19 13.41 8.20
CA LEU A 145 -46.35 13.97 8.88
C LEU A 145 -47.19 12.76 9.32
N GLY A 146 -47.01 12.34 10.58
CA GLY A 146 -47.70 11.21 11.19
C GLY A 146 -46.86 9.94 11.23
N TRP A 147 -47.03 9.18 12.32
CA TRP A 147 -46.40 7.89 12.66
C TRP A 147 -45.06 7.99 13.39
N GLY A 148 -45.15 8.10 14.72
CA GLY A 148 -44.02 7.97 15.62
C GLY A 148 -44.27 8.38 17.08
N GLN A 149 -45.50 8.24 17.60
CA GLN A 149 -45.79 8.47 19.03
C GLN A 149 -46.49 7.30 19.72
N THR A 150 -46.45 6.10 19.13
CA THR A 150 -47.01 4.88 19.73
C THR A 150 -46.04 3.71 19.58
N ALA A 151 -44.91 3.78 20.28
CA ALA A 151 -44.10 2.61 20.59
C ALA A 151 -43.15 2.88 21.77
N LEU A 152 -43.70 3.26 22.93
CA LEU A 152 -43.06 2.94 24.20
C LEU A 152 -44.09 2.15 25.02
N CYS A 153 -43.90 0.83 25.01
CA CYS A 153 -44.66 -0.12 25.80
C CYS A 153 -44.48 0.14 27.30
N ASN A 154 -45.57 0.00 28.06
CA ASN A 154 -45.54 -0.72 29.33
C ASN A 154 -46.88 -1.44 29.50
N LEU A 155 -46.91 -2.72 29.13
CA LEU A 155 -48.04 -3.62 29.29
C LEU A 155 -47.55 -4.78 30.16
N GLY A 156 -47.80 -4.68 31.46
CA GLY A 156 -47.38 -5.71 32.40
C GLY A 156 -47.52 -5.33 33.86
N HIS A 157 -48.73 -5.07 34.34
CA HIS A 157 -49.14 -5.40 35.72
C HIS A 157 -50.63 -5.75 35.74
N HIS A 158 -50.89 -7.06 35.77
CA HIS A 158 -52.17 -7.63 36.20
C HIS A 158 -52.20 -7.63 37.74
N GLY A 159 -53.24 -7.02 38.32
CA GLY A 159 -53.56 -7.13 39.74
C GLY A 159 -54.80 -6.31 40.09
N ASP A 160 -55.90 -7.03 40.37
CA ASP A 160 -57.08 -6.64 41.15
C ASP A 160 -58.32 -5.97 40.50
N LEU A 161 -59.27 -6.86 40.17
CA LEU A 161 -60.75 -6.87 40.32
C LEU A 161 -61.68 -5.70 39.85
N PRO A 162 -62.81 -6.01 39.17
CA PRO A 162 -63.94 -5.08 38.91
C PRO A 162 -65.08 -5.26 39.95
N PRO A 163 -66.27 -4.64 39.81
CA PRO A 163 -66.66 -3.25 39.50
C PRO A 163 -67.65 -2.69 40.57
N ARG A 164 -67.98 -1.38 40.56
CA ARG A 164 -69.32 -0.93 41.00
C ARG A 164 -69.83 0.27 40.20
N LEU A 165 -70.93 0.03 39.49
CA LEU A 165 -71.92 1.04 39.10
C LEU A 165 -72.67 1.49 40.37
N ASN A 166 -72.86 2.80 40.54
CA ASN A 166 -74.04 3.36 41.18
C ASN A 166 -74.46 4.65 40.43
N PRO A 167 -75.77 4.86 40.19
CA PRO A 167 -76.33 5.97 39.41
C PRO A 167 -76.51 7.25 40.26
N PRO A 168 -76.92 8.40 39.67
CA PRO A 168 -76.64 9.72 40.20
C PRO A 168 -77.69 10.20 41.22
N SER A 169 -77.30 11.19 42.02
CA SER A 169 -78.16 12.21 42.64
C SER A 169 -77.32 13.46 42.89
#